data_AF-A0A938GVE2-F1
#
_entry.id   AF-A0A938GVE2-F1
#
_cell.length_a   1.000
_cell.length_b   1.000
_cell.length_c   1.000
_cell.angle_alpha   90.00
_cell.angle_beta   90.00
_cell.angle_gamma   90.00
#
_symmetry.space_group_name_H-M   'P 1'
#
loop_
_entity.id
_entity.type
_entity.pdbx_description
1 polymer ?
#
loop_
_entity_poly.entity_id
_entity_poly.type
_entity_poly.pdbx_seq_one_letter_code
_entity_poly.pdbx_strand_id
1 'polypeptide(L)'
;RAHAPRAAVSVHRTGPSFVTERTGPWVRALRRVGRGWAKADWFCDANIFAGAGMAAVAFGPGDIAQAHTKDEFILERELAAGAAAFGRLLEANADAGG
;
A
#
# COMPACT_ATOMS: atom_id res chain seq x y z
N ARG A 1 -32.14 -28.06 2.48
CA ARG A 1 -32.50 -27.24 3.65
C ARG A 1 -32.01 -25.83 3.35
N ALA A 2 -32.88 -24.84 3.12
CA ALA A 2 -32.44 -23.48 2.84
C ALA A 2 -32.06 -22.80 4.18
N HIS A 3 -30.79 -22.45 4.35
CA HIS A 3 -30.35 -21.66 5.50
C HIS A 3 -30.68 -20.18 5.21
N ALA A 4 -31.45 -19.55 6.10
CA ALA A 4 -31.84 -18.13 6.09
C ALA A 4 -32.58 -17.63 4.82
N PRO A 5 -33.83 -18.06 4.57
CA PRO A 5 -34.62 -17.68 3.37
C PRO A 5 -35.00 -16.19 3.29
N ARG A 6 -34.72 -15.39 4.34
CA ARG A 6 -34.96 -13.94 4.38
C ARG A 6 -33.66 -13.11 4.33
N ALA A 7 -32.50 -13.73 4.20
CA ALA A 7 -31.25 -13.00 4.06
C ALA A 7 -31.24 -12.25 2.72
N ALA A 8 -30.91 -10.96 2.76
CA ALA A 8 -30.74 -10.11 1.59
C ALA A 8 -29.33 -9.52 1.59
N VAL A 9 -28.74 -9.36 0.40
CA VAL A 9 -27.42 -8.75 0.20
C VAL A 9 -27.62 -7.48 -0.63
N SER A 10 -27.02 -6.39 -0.18
CA SER A 10 -26.95 -5.14 -0.94
C SER A 10 -25.53 -4.58 -0.86
N VAL A 11 -25.14 -3.84 -1.90
CA VAL A 11 -23.86 -3.13 -1.89
C VAL A 11 -23.99 -1.92 -0.98
N HIS A 12 -23.26 -1.91 0.13
CA HIS A 12 -23.24 -0.76 1.04
C HIS A 12 -22.27 0.33 0.57
N ARG A 13 -21.14 -0.05 -0.03
CA ARG A 13 -20.09 0.87 -0.49
C ARG A 13 -19.28 0.25 -1.61
N THR A 14 -18.83 1.10 -2.54
CA THR A 14 -17.78 0.79 -3.52
C THR A 14 -16.56 1.68 -3.26
N GLY A 15 -15.36 1.18 -3.58
CA GLY A 15 -14.12 1.95 -3.51
C GLY A 15 -13.39 1.95 -4.86
N PRO A 16 -12.64 3.02 -5.19
CA PRO A 16 -11.87 3.07 -6.44
C PRO A 16 -10.71 2.07 -6.43
N SER A 17 -10.38 1.51 -7.60
CA SER A 17 -9.09 0.89 -7.86
C SER A 17 -8.11 1.94 -8.37
N PHE A 18 -6.80 1.72 -8.24
CA PHE A 18 -5.80 2.60 -8.83
C PHE A 18 -4.58 1.84 -9.34
N VAL A 19 -3.86 2.47 -10.25
CA VAL A 19 -2.51 2.09 -10.66
C VAL A 19 -1.66 3.33 -10.58
N THR A 20 -0.65 3.33 -9.73
CA THR A 20 0.29 4.44 -9.62
C THR A 20 1.01 4.67 -10.95
N GLU A 21 1.00 5.90 -11.45
CA GLU A 21 1.81 6.28 -12.59
C GLU A 21 3.29 6.07 -12.25
N ARG A 22 4.04 5.41 -13.13
CA ARG A 22 5.44 5.04 -12.87
C ARG A 22 6.45 6.01 -13.48
N THR A 23 6.02 7.24 -13.73
CA THR A 23 6.85 8.30 -14.30
C THR A 23 7.17 9.33 -13.20
N GLY A 24 8.20 10.14 -13.43
CA GLY A 24 8.55 11.22 -12.52
C GLY A 24 9.59 10.88 -11.42
N PRO A 25 10.10 11.91 -10.74
CA PRO A 25 11.25 11.80 -9.83
C PRO A 25 10.95 11.03 -8.55
N TRP A 26 9.79 11.23 -7.93
CA TRP A 26 9.43 10.58 -6.66
C TRP A 26 9.30 9.04 -6.80
N VAL A 27 8.72 8.56 -7.91
CA VAL A 27 8.63 7.13 -8.23
C VAL A 27 10.00 6.52 -8.43
N ARG A 28 10.92 7.25 -9.08
CA ARG A 28 12.31 6.78 -9.26
C ARG A 28 13.02 6.67 -7.92
N ALA A 29 12.83 7.65 -7.01
CA ALA A 29 13.35 7.56 -5.65
C ALA A 29 12.77 6.36 -4.90
N LEU A 30 11.44 6.17 -4.95
CA LEU A 30 10.76 5.00 -4.39
C LEU A 30 11.32 3.68 -4.94
N ARG A 31 11.57 3.60 -6.25
CA ARG A 31 12.13 2.40 -6.89
C ARG A 31 13.54 2.07 -6.42
N ARG A 32 14.34 3.06 -6.00
CA ARG A 32 15.70 2.84 -5.47
C ARG A 32 15.68 2.27 -4.05
N VAL A 33 14.67 2.61 -3.25
CA VAL A 33 14.57 2.16 -1.85
C VAL A 33 13.70 0.92 -1.68
N GLY A 34 12.77 0.67 -2.61
CA GLY A 34 11.85 -0.47 -2.59
C GLY A 34 12.38 -1.70 -3.33
N ARG A 35 11.81 -2.87 -3.01
CA ARG A 35 12.21 -4.17 -3.57
C ARG A 35 11.63 -4.49 -4.96
N GLY A 36 10.58 -3.78 -5.38
CA GLY A 36 9.77 -4.23 -6.49
C GLY A 36 8.49 -3.42 -6.67
N TRP A 37 7.77 -3.70 -7.76
CA TRP A 37 6.36 -3.34 -7.88
C TRP A 37 5.55 -4.60 -7.63
N ALA A 38 4.53 -4.50 -6.78
CA ALA A 38 3.59 -5.58 -6.52
C ALA A 38 2.19 -5.17 -7.01
N LYS A 39 1.33 -6.18 -7.17
CA LYS A 39 -0.12 -5.96 -7.29
C LYS A 39 -0.76 -6.30 -5.95
N ALA A 40 -1.85 -5.63 -5.64
CA ALA A 40 -2.64 -5.83 -4.45
C ALA A 40 -4.08 -6.10 -4.86
N ASP A 41 -4.64 -7.23 -4.41
CA ASP A 41 -6.05 -7.60 -4.55
C ASP A 41 -6.87 -7.19 -3.31
N TRP A 42 -6.38 -6.16 -2.60
CA TRP A 42 -6.96 -5.61 -1.39
C TRP A 42 -7.08 -4.07 -1.48
N PHE A 43 -7.84 -3.50 -0.56
CA PHE A 43 -8.13 -2.06 -0.50
C PHE A 43 -7.32 -1.39 0.62
N CYS A 44 -6.87 -0.15 0.41
CA CYS A 44 -6.25 0.69 1.43
C CYS A 44 -6.51 2.18 1.15
N ASP A 45 -6.04 3.07 2.02
CA ASP A 45 -6.27 4.51 1.85
C ASP A 45 -5.62 5.09 0.59
N ALA A 46 -4.57 4.46 0.05
CA ALA A 46 -3.98 4.86 -1.22
C ALA A 46 -4.99 4.80 -2.39
N ASN A 47 -5.99 3.92 -2.31
CA ASN A 47 -7.09 3.88 -3.27
C ASN A 47 -7.89 5.19 -3.25
N ILE A 48 -8.23 5.68 -2.06
CA ILE A 48 -8.98 6.93 -1.88
C ILE A 48 -8.14 8.12 -2.33
N PHE A 49 -6.88 8.21 -1.92
CA PHE A 49 -5.98 9.30 -2.32
C PHE A 49 -5.78 9.36 -3.83
N ALA A 50 -5.52 8.21 -4.47
CA ALA A 50 -5.40 8.14 -5.93
C ALA A 50 -6.71 8.50 -6.63
N GLY A 51 -7.86 8.05 -6.11
CA GLY A 51 -9.17 8.43 -6.62
C GLY A 51 -9.45 9.94 -6.52
N ALA A 52 -8.82 10.62 -5.57
CA ALA A 52 -8.87 12.08 -5.42
C ALA A 52 -7.79 12.83 -6.24
N GLY A 53 -7.03 12.13 -7.10
CA GLY A 53 -5.99 12.74 -7.94
C GLY A 53 -4.64 12.92 -7.25
N MET A 54 -4.44 12.39 -6.04
CA MET A 54 -3.16 12.44 -5.34
C MET A 54 -2.31 11.22 -5.72
N ALA A 55 -1.06 11.45 -6.11
CA ALA A 55 -0.11 10.37 -6.35
C ALA A 55 0.08 9.54 -5.06
N ALA A 56 -0.20 8.24 -5.13
CA ALA A 56 -0.20 7.36 -3.96
C ALA A 56 0.39 5.98 -4.28
N VAL A 57 0.96 5.33 -3.26
CA VAL A 57 1.42 3.93 -3.24
C VAL A 57 1.15 3.34 -1.86
N ALA A 58 0.96 2.02 -1.80
CA ALA A 58 1.15 1.27 -0.56
C ALA A 58 2.59 0.75 -0.50
N PHE A 59 3.29 1.04 0.59
CA PHE A 59 4.72 0.73 0.74
C PHE A 59 5.04 0.46 2.21
N GLY A 60 5.77 -0.61 2.48
CA GLY A 60 6.19 -0.96 3.84
C GLY A 60 6.96 -2.29 3.88
N PRO A 61 7.68 -2.56 4.99
CA PRO A 61 8.29 -3.86 5.24
C PRO A 61 7.25 -4.91 5.70
N GLY A 62 7.66 -6.17 5.76
CA GLY A 62 6.83 -7.29 6.18
C GLY A 62 6.24 -8.09 5.01
N ASP A 63 5.39 -9.05 5.34
CA ASP A 63 4.68 -9.90 4.38
C ASP A 63 3.17 -9.70 4.54
N ILE A 64 2.52 -9.31 3.46
CA ILE A 64 1.07 -9.09 3.46
C ILE A 64 0.28 -10.39 3.60
N ALA A 65 0.87 -11.54 3.26
CA ALA A 65 0.19 -12.84 3.31
C ALA A 65 -0.23 -13.25 4.73
N GLN A 66 0.41 -12.68 5.76
CA GLN A 66 0.08 -12.94 7.17
C GLN A 66 -0.81 -11.87 7.81
N ALA A 67 -1.22 -10.84 7.07
CA ALA A 67 -2.09 -9.79 7.61
C ALA A 67 -3.42 -10.38 8.10
N HIS A 68 -3.85 -9.98 9.31
CA HIS A 68 -5.05 -10.48 10.01
C HIS A 68 -5.04 -11.99 10.30
N THR A 69 -3.86 -12.63 10.28
CA THR A 69 -3.72 -13.99 10.79
C THR A 69 -3.49 -13.97 12.31
N LYS A 70 -3.72 -15.10 12.97
CA LYS A 70 -3.55 -15.22 14.44
C LYS A 70 -2.13 -14.87 14.88
N ASP A 71 -1.13 -15.30 14.10
CA ASP A 71 0.29 -15.24 14.44
C ASP A 71 1.01 -14.20 13.55
N GLU A 72 0.36 -13.08 13.25
CA GLU A 72 0.94 -11.97 12.48
C GLU A 72 2.16 -11.37 13.22
N PHE A 73 3.28 -11.23 12.51
CA PHE A 73 4.52 -10.66 13.04
C PHE A 73 5.34 -9.91 11.98
N ILE A 74 6.31 -9.13 12.45
CA ILE A 74 7.39 -8.57 11.62
C ILE A 74 8.72 -8.80 12.32
N LEU A 75 9.78 -9.08 11.57
CA LEU A 75 11.10 -9.26 12.15
C LEU A 75 11.74 -7.90 12.45
N GLU A 76 12.45 -7.77 13.55
CA GLU A 76 13.13 -6.52 13.93
C GLU A 76 14.03 -5.98 12.80
N ARG A 77 14.73 -6.87 12.10
CA ARG A 77 15.56 -6.50 10.93
C ARG A 77 14.75 -5.94 9.76
N GLU A 78 13.53 -6.42 9.56
CA GLU A 78 12.64 -5.94 8.49
C GLU A 78 12.07 -4.58 8.85
N LEU A 79 11.69 -4.40 10.12
CA LEU A 79 11.26 -3.12 10.65
C LEU A 79 12.38 -2.07 10.52
N ALA A 80 13.60 -2.40 10.95
CA ALA A 80 14.77 -1.52 10.82
C ALA A 80 15.09 -1.18 9.36
N ALA A 81 15.06 -2.17 8.47
CA ALA A 81 15.27 -1.95 7.04
C ALA A 81 14.18 -1.06 6.42
N GLY A 82 12.93 -1.25 6.83
CA GLY A 82 11.79 -0.43 6.43
C GLY A 82 11.97 1.03 6.86
N ALA A 83 12.27 1.28 8.14
CA ALA A 83 12.53 2.61 8.66
C ALA A 83 13.67 3.31 7.89
N ALA A 84 14.77 2.62 7.62
CA ALA A 84 15.88 3.15 6.84
C ALA A 84 15.49 3.46 5.38
N ALA A 85 14.62 2.64 4.77
CA ALA A 85 14.11 2.89 3.42
C ALA A 85 13.18 4.12 3.36
N PHE A 86 12.31 4.30 4.37
CA PHE A 86 11.50 5.51 4.51
C PHE A 86 12.36 6.75 4.69
N GLY A 87 13.39 6.71 5.54
CA GLY A 87 14.32 7.83 5.74
C GLY A 87 14.97 8.28 4.43
N ARG A 88 15.57 7.35 3.69
CA ARG A 88 16.17 7.64 2.38
C ARG A 88 15.18 8.17 1.36
N LEU A 89 13.92 7.73 1.41
CA LEU A 89 12.87 8.24 0.53
C LEU A 89 12.56 9.71 0.84
N LEU A 90 12.43 10.06 2.12
CA LEU A 90 12.15 11.42 2.55
C LEU A 90 13.31 12.36 2.20
N GLU A 91 14.55 11.96 2.48
CA GLU A 91 15.76 12.71 2.11
C GLU A 91 15.83 12.97 0.60
N ALA A 92 15.65 11.92 -0.21
CA ALA A 92 15.70 12.03 -1.67
C ALA A 92 14.60 12.92 -2.28
N ASN A 93 13.51 13.18 -1.54
CA ASN A 93 12.43 14.07 -2.00
C ASN A 93 12.47 15.46 -1.34
N ALA A 94 13.18 15.63 -0.22
CA ALA A 94 13.46 16.95 0.35
C ALA A 94 14.35 17.77 -0.60
N ASP A 95 15.33 17.12 -1.23
CA ASP A 95 16.26 17.75 -2.18
C ASP A 95 15.64 18.07 -3.55
N ALA A 96 14.46 17.51 -3.84
CA ALA A 96 13.75 17.69 -5.12
C ALA A 96 12.75 18.87 -5.11
N GLY A 97 12.55 19.50 -3.94
CA GLY A 97 11.67 20.65 -3.74
C GLY A 97 12.39 21.99 -3.61
N GLY A 98 13.68 22.07 -3.96
CA GLY A 98 14.48 23.29 -4.04
C GLY A 98 14.64 23.81 -5.46
#